data_AF-A0A1B1MUN8-F1
#
_entry.id   AF-A0A1B1MUN8-F1
#
_cell.length_a   1.000
_cell.length_b   1.000
_cell.length_c   1.000
_cell.angle_alpha   90.00
_cell.angle_beta   90.00
_cell.angle_gamma   90.00
#
_symmetry.space_group_name_H-M   'P 1'
#
loop_
_entity.id
_entity.type
_entity.pdbx_description
1 polymer ?
#
loop_
_entity_poly.entity_id
_entity_poly.type
_entity_poly.pdbx_seq_one_letter_code
_entity_poly.pdbx_strand_id
1 'polypeptide(L)'
;LQAAVGLPVDRNIPVIGFICRLEEQKGSDILVAAISKFIGMNVQIIILGTGKKRFEQQIEKLEVLYPDKARGVAKFDVVMAHMITAGADFMLIPSRFEPCGLIQLHAMRYGT
;
A
#
# COMPACT_ATOMS: atom_id res chain seq x y z
N LEU A 1 -3.47 -10.36 7.16
CA LEU A 1 -3.24 -9.50 5.98
C LEU A 1 -2.52 -10.26 4.86
N GLN A 2 -1.27 -10.71 5.05
CA GLN A 2 -0.45 -11.38 4.02
C GLN A 2 -1.19 -12.50 3.26
N ALA A 3 -1.80 -13.46 3.97
CA ALA A 3 -2.57 -14.54 3.35
C ALA A 3 -3.74 -14.04 2.49
N ALA A 4 -4.44 -12.99 2.93
CA ALA A 4 -5.61 -12.44 2.23
C ALA A 4 -5.23 -11.78 0.90
N VAL A 5 -4.00 -11.30 0.77
CA VAL A 5 -3.46 -10.68 -0.46
C VAL A 5 -2.55 -11.62 -1.24
N GLY A 6 -2.43 -12.90 -0.82
CA GLY A 6 -1.62 -13.91 -1.50
C GLY A 6 -0.12 -13.67 -1.43
N LEU A 7 0.37 -13.02 -0.37
CA LEU A 7 1.80 -12.88 -0.09
C LEU A 7 2.28 -13.98 0.88
N PRO A 8 3.58 -14.33 0.88
CA PRO A 8 4.17 -15.22 1.87
C PRO A 8 3.85 -14.77 3.29
N VAL A 9 3.36 -15.70 4.11
CA VAL A 9 2.96 -15.43 5.50
C VAL A 9 4.19 -15.60 6.39
N ASP A 10 4.79 -14.48 6.76
CA ASP A 10 5.92 -14.43 7.69
C ASP A 10 5.84 -13.15 8.53
N ARG A 11 5.75 -13.31 9.85
CA ARG A 11 5.68 -12.21 10.82
C ARG A 11 6.98 -11.42 10.96
N ASN A 12 8.10 -11.95 10.47
CA ASN A 12 9.40 -11.29 10.56
C ASN A 12 9.67 -10.37 9.37
N ILE A 13 8.81 -10.40 8.34
CA ILE A 13 8.92 -9.55 7.16
C ILE A 13 8.04 -8.32 7.38
N PRO A 14 8.61 -7.11 7.49
CA PRO A 14 7.81 -5.89 7.66
C PRO A 14 6.88 -5.64 6.46
N VAL A 15 5.66 -5.22 6.76
CA VAL A 15 4.63 -4.90 5.77
C VAL A 15 4.40 -3.39 5.73
N ILE A 16 4.61 -2.79 4.55
CA ILE A 16 4.31 -1.39 4.27
C ILE A 16 2.94 -1.32 3.60
N GLY A 17 1.98 -0.67 4.26
CA GLY A 17 0.64 -0.42 3.77
C GLY A 17 0.50 0.96 3.12
N PHE A 18 -0.30 1.03 2.06
CA PHE A 18 -0.68 2.27 1.41
C PHE A 18 -2.16 2.25 1.04
N ILE A 19 -2.94 3.21 1.54
CA ILE A 19 -4.37 3.33 1.29
C ILE A 19 -4.70 4.77 0.86
N CYS A 20 -4.97 5.00 -0.43
CA CYS A 20 -5.39 6.33 -0.88
C CYS A 20 -6.09 6.33 -2.26
N ARG A 21 -6.58 7.52 -2.67
CA ARG A 21 -6.94 7.78 -4.08
C ARG A 21 -5.68 7.86 -4.94
N LEU A 22 -5.65 7.13 -6.05
CA LEU A 22 -4.49 7.06 -6.95
C LEU A 22 -4.38 8.31 -7.82
N GLU A 23 -3.84 9.37 -7.22
CA GLU A 23 -3.61 10.69 -7.80
C GLU A 23 -2.22 11.22 -7.39
N GLU A 24 -1.71 12.18 -8.14
CA GLU A 24 -0.45 12.88 -7.88
C GLU A 24 -0.52 13.66 -6.56
N GLN A 25 -1.68 14.22 -6.22
CA GLN A 25 -1.85 14.90 -4.92
C GLN A 25 -1.47 13.97 -3.75
N LYS A 26 -1.80 12.68 -3.85
CA LYS A 26 -1.50 11.66 -2.84
C LYS A 26 -0.12 11.00 -3.02
N GLY A 27 0.67 11.47 -3.98
CA GLY A 27 2.02 10.96 -4.23
C GLY A 27 2.07 9.59 -4.89
N SER A 28 1.06 9.20 -5.67
CA SER A 28 1.02 7.87 -6.31
C SER A 28 2.18 7.65 -7.28
N ASP A 29 2.63 8.70 -7.96
CA ASP A 29 3.83 8.70 -8.80
C ASP A 29 5.11 8.51 -7.99
N ILE A 30 5.21 9.12 -6.81
CA ILE A 30 6.34 8.96 -5.90
C ILE A 30 6.38 7.52 -5.39
N LEU A 31 5.24 6.98 -4.99
CA LEU A 31 5.10 5.60 -4.56
C LEU A 31 5.60 4.64 -5.64
N VAL A 32 5.06 4.70 -6.86
CA VAL A 32 5.44 3.79 -7.95
C VAL A 32 6.94 3.87 -8.26
N ALA A 33 7.52 5.07 -8.23
CA ALA A 33 8.96 5.25 -8.45
C ALA A 33 9.82 4.68 -7.30
N ALA A 34 9.31 4.66 -6.07
CA ALA A 34 10.02 4.17 -4.88
C ALA A 34 9.94 2.65 -4.69
N ILE A 35 8.91 2.00 -5.23
CA ILE A 35 8.68 0.55 -5.05
C ILE A 35 9.91 -0.29 -5.42
N SER A 36 10.58 0.02 -6.53
CA SER A 36 11.79 -0.71 -6.97
C SER A 36 12.93 -0.65 -5.96
N LYS A 37 13.03 0.43 -5.17
CA LYS A 37 14.04 0.58 -4.12
C LYS A 37 13.68 -0.25 -2.88
N PHE A 38 12.41 -0.27 -2.50
CA PHE A 38 11.95 -1.07 -1.35
C PHE A 38 12.06 -2.57 -1.61
N ILE A 39 11.81 -3.03 -2.83
CA ILE A 39 11.87 -4.46 -3.19
C ILE A 39 13.28 -5.05 -3.05
N GLY A 40 14.33 -4.23 -3.12
CA GLY A 40 15.69 -4.67 -2.81
C GLY A 40 15.88 -5.07 -1.34
N MET A 41 14.97 -4.65 -0.45
CA MET A 41 14.97 -4.97 0.97
C MET A 41 14.08 -6.20 1.26
N ASN A 42 14.19 -6.74 2.47
CA ASN A 42 13.32 -7.82 2.94
C ASN A 42 12.02 -7.25 3.52
N VAL A 43 11.17 -6.68 2.67
CA VAL A 43 9.88 -6.07 3.05
C VAL A 43 8.79 -6.48 2.07
N GLN A 44 7.54 -6.39 2.52
CA GLN A 44 6.35 -6.53 1.69
C GLN A 44 5.61 -5.20 1.54
N ILE A 45 4.99 -4.98 0.39
CA ILE A 45 4.28 -3.74 0.07
C ILE A 45 2.85 -4.09 -0.35
N ILE A 46 1.86 -3.45 0.27
CA ILE A 46 0.45 -3.63 -0.06
C ILE A 46 -0.18 -2.27 -0.34
N ILE A 47 -0.76 -2.13 -1.53
CA ILE A 47 -1.35 -0.89 -2.03
C ILE A 47 -2.82 -1.14 -2.30
N LEU A 48 -3.69 -0.33 -1.71
CA LEU A 48 -5.13 -0.32 -1.95
C LEU A 48 -5.56 1.09 -2.40
N GLY A 49 -6.21 1.18 -3.54
CA GLY A 49 -6.69 2.47 -4.01
C GLY A 49 -7.26 2.43 -5.43
N THR A 50 -8.08 3.42 -5.75
CA THR A 50 -8.59 3.65 -7.12
C THR A 50 -8.36 5.11 -7.52
N GLY A 51 -8.34 5.40 -8.81
CA GLY A 51 -8.12 6.75 -9.31
C GLY A 51 -7.78 6.79 -10.79
N LYS A 52 -6.64 7.41 -11.13
CA LYS A 52 -6.22 7.50 -12.53
C LYS A 52 -5.81 6.11 -13.04
N LYS A 53 -6.42 5.66 -14.15
CA LYS A 53 -6.16 4.35 -14.78
C LYS A 53 -4.68 4.00 -14.94
N ARG A 54 -3.82 4.98 -15.25
CA ARG A 54 -2.37 4.74 -15.38
C ARG A 54 -1.74 4.21 -14.10
N PHE A 55 -2.18 4.70 -12.93
CA PHE A 55 -1.66 4.29 -11.63
C PHE A 55 -2.26 2.95 -11.23
N GLU A 56 -3.55 2.73 -11.47
CA GLU A 56 -4.20 1.42 -11.27
C GLU A 56 -3.44 0.32 -12.02
N GLN A 57 -3.20 0.52 -13.33
CA GLN A 57 -2.43 -0.42 -14.14
C GLN A 57 -0.99 -0.63 -13.66
N GLN A 58 -0.36 0.39 -13.08
CA GLN A 58 1.00 0.29 -12.55
C GLN A 58 1.02 -0.55 -11.26
N ILE A 59 0.06 -0.35 -10.37
CA ILE A 59 0.02 -1.09 -9.10
C ILE A 59 -0.44 -2.54 -9.33
N GLU A 60 -1.35 -2.79 -10.27
CA GLU A 60 -1.78 -4.16 -10.63
C GLU A 60 -0.62 -4.98 -11.18
N LYS A 61 0.27 -4.37 -11.98
CA LYS A 61 1.48 -5.04 -12.51
C LYS A 61 2.45 -5.51 -11.42
N LEU A 62 2.37 -4.98 -10.21
CA LEU A 62 3.29 -5.34 -9.13
C LEU A 62 3.18 -6.81 -8.74
N GLU A 63 1.99 -7.40 -8.82
CA GLU A 63 1.80 -8.81 -8.50
C GLU A 63 2.52 -9.73 -9.50
N VAL A 64 2.69 -9.28 -10.74
CA VAL A 64 3.41 -10.01 -11.79
C VAL A 64 4.92 -9.80 -11.66
N LEU A 65 5.34 -8.56 -11.39
CA LEU A 65 6.76 -8.22 -11.28
C LEU A 65 7.39 -8.75 -9.99
N TYR A 66 6.62 -8.80 -8.90
CA TYR A 66 7.09 -9.07 -7.54
C TYR A 66 6.08 -9.90 -6.75
N PRO A 67 5.75 -11.12 -7.21
CA PRO A 67 4.65 -11.93 -6.68
C PRO A 67 4.72 -12.18 -5.17
N ASP A 68 5.94 -12.30 -4.64
CA ASP A 68 6.18 -12.62 -3.22
C ASP A 68 6.40 -11.38 -2.34
N LYS A 69 6.44 -10.18 -2.93
CA LYS A 69 6.82 -8.95 -2.23
C LYS A 69 5.82 -7.81 -2.36
N ALA A 70 5.02 -7.74 -3.42
CA ALA A 70 4.14 -6.61 -3.64
C ALA A 70 2.75 -7.03 -4.11
N ARG A 71 1.73 -6.36 -3.57
CA ARG A 71 0.36 -6.50 -4.07
C ARG A 71 -0.32 -5.15 -4.24
N GLY A 72 -0.81 -4.88 -5.44
CA GLY A 72 -1.65 -3.73 -5.75
C GLY A 72 -3.10 -4.17 -5.96
N VAL A 73 -4.02 -3.52 -5.26
CA VAL A 73 -5.46 -3.80 -5.34
C VAL A 73 -6.17 -2.52 -5.79
N ALA A 74 -6.50 -2.47 -7.08
CA ALA A 74 -7.19 -1.33 -7.69
C ALA A 74 -8.71 -1.37 -7.46
N LYS A 75 -9.15 -1.40 -6.19
CA LYS A 75 -10.57 -1.51 -5.82
C LYS A 75 -10.90 -0.62 -4.61
N PHE A 76 -12.16 -0.23 -4.51
CA PHE A 76 -12.70 0.33 -3.28
C PHE A 76 -13.14 -0.81 -2.36
N ASP A 77 -12.40 -1.06 -1.30
CA ASP A 77 -12.67 -2.15 -0.35
C ASP A 77 -12.39 -1.68 1.09
N VAL A 78 -13.47 -1.45 1.84
CA VAL A 78 -13.41 -0.98 3.23
C VAL A 78 -12.85 -2.06 4.15
N VAL A 79 -13.21 -3.33 3.92
CA VAL A 79 -12.73 -4.44 4.76
C VAL A 79 -11.23 -4.59 4.59
N MET A 80 -10.73 -4.52 3.36
CA MET A 80 -9.31 -4.56 3.08
C MET A 80 -8.57 -3.34 3.65
N ALA A 81 -9.16 -2.15 3.61
CA ALA A 81 -8.57 -0.96 4.23
C ALA A 81 -8.37 -1.16 5.74
N HIS A 82 -9.36 -1.71 6.45
CA HIS A 82 -9.21 -2.06 7.86
C HIS A 82 -8.17 -3.18 8.09
N MET A 83 -8.13 -4.21 7.24
CA MET A 83 -7.11 -5.27 7.34
C MET A 83 -5.69 -4.74 7.13
N ILE A 84 -5.49 -3.82 6.18
CA ILE A 84 -4.20 -3.18 5.92
C ILE A 84 -3.82 -2.30 7.12
N THR A 85 -4.75 -1.48 7.62
CA THR A 85 -4.51 -0.63 8.79
C THR A 85 -4.14 -1.48 10.01
N ALA A 86 -4.81 -2.61 10.26
CA ALA A 86 -4.51 -3.47 11.41
C ALA A 86 -3.26 -4.34 11.26
N GLY A 87 -2.84 -4.63 10.04
CA GLY A 87 -1.84 -5.67 9.75
C GLY A 87 -0.56 -5.18 9.08
N ALA A 88 -0.46 -3.89 8.77
CA ALA A 88 0.80 -3.29 8.32
C ALA A 88 1.65 -2.87 9.53
N ASP A 89 2.97 -2.88 9.35
CA ASP A 89 3.93 -2.36 10.33
C ASP A 89 4.29 -0.89 10.07
N PHE A 90 4.02 -0.42 8.85
CA PHE A 90 4.22 0.97 8.46
C PHE A 90 3.08 1.42 7.54
N MET A 91 2.47 2.57 7.83
CA MET A 91 1.54 3.23 6.92
C MET A 91 2.27 4.36 6.15
N LEU A 92 2.38 4.22 4.83
CA LEU A 92 3.06 5.20 3.98
C LEU A 92 2.09 6.26 3.44
N ILE A 93 2.41 7.54 3.66
CA ILE A 93 1.58 8.68 3.24
C ILE A 93 2.47 9.74 2.56
N PRO A 94 2.83 9.56 1.27
CA PRO A 94 3.72 10.44 0.52
C PRO A 94 2.96 11.61 -0.14
N SER A 95 1.88 12.07 0.48
CA SER A 95 1.03 13.12 -0.08
C SER A 95 1.81 14.42 -0.27
N ARG A 96 1.59 15.09 -1.39
CA ARG A 96 2.13 16.44 -1.65
C ARG A 96 1.49 17.47 -0.73
N PHE A 97 0.20 17.31 -0.43
CA PHE A 97 -0.50 18.07 0.60
C PHE A 97 -1.71 17.29 1.13
N GLU A 98 -1.98 17.46 2.43
CA GLU A 98 -3.15 16.90 3.13
C GLU A 98 -3.80 18.00 3.98
N PRO A 99 -5.08 18.35 3.76
CA PRO A 99 -5.75 19.33 4.60
C PRO A 99 -5.90 18.89 6.07
N CYS A 100 -6.06 17.58 6.29
CA CYS A 100 -6.12 16.96 7.61
C CYS A 100 -5.47 15.57 7.56
N GLY A 101 -5.92 14.74 6.62
CA GLY A 101 -5.50 13.34 6.49
C GLY A 101 -6.17 12.47 7.56
N LEU A 102 -7.03 11.54 7.15
CA LEU A 102 -7.67 10.61 8.09
C LEU A 102 -6.89 9.31 8.27
N ILE A 103 -6.10 8.94 7.26
CA ILE A 103 -5.47 7.63 7.21
C ILE A 103 -4.38 7.48 8.28
N GLN A 104 -3.63 8.54 8.59
CA GLN A 104 -2.67 8.53 9.69
C GLN A 104 -3.35 8.44 11.05
N LEU A 105 -4.55 9.04 11.21
CA LEU A 105 -5.30 8.94 12.47
C LEU A 105 -5.81 7.51 12.68
N HIS A 106 -6.25 6.85 11.60
CA HIS A 106 -6.63 5.44 11.63
C HIS A 106 -5.43 4.56 11.97
N ALA A 107 -4.27 4.78 11.33
CA ALA A 107 -3.03 4.05 11.59
C ALA A 107 -2.61 4.16 13.07
N MET A 108 -2.51 5.39 13.59
CA MET A 108 -2.18 5.62 15.01
C MET A 108 -3.16 4.97 15.98
N ARG A 109 -4.45 4.92 15.63
CA ARG A 109 -5.46 4.24 16.45
C ARG A 109 -5.28 2.72 16.48
N TYR A 110 -4.81 2.14 15.38
CA TYR A 110 -4.60 0.70 15.23
C TYR A 110 -3.20 0.25 15.70
N GLY A 111 -2.30 1.20 15.96
CA GLY A 111 -0.90 0.90 16.32
C GLY A 111 -0.07 0.43 15.14
N THR A 112 -0.47 0.84 13.93
CA THR A 112 0.27 0.66 12.67
C THR A 112 1.49 1.58 12.61
#